data_AF-A0A4Y3JCK2-F1
#
_entry.id   AF-A0A4Y3JCK2-F1
#
_cell.length_a   1.000
_cell.length_b   1.000
_cell.length_c   1.000
_cell.angle_alpha   90.00
_cell.angle_beta   90.00
_cell.angle_gamma   90.00
#
_symmetry.space_group_name_H-M   'P 1'
#
loop_
_entity.id
_entity.type
_entity.pdbx_description
1 polymer ?
#
loop_
_entity_poly.entity_id
_entity_poly.type
_entity_poly.pdbx_seq_one_letter_code
_entity_poly.pdbx_strand_id
1 'polypeptide(L)' 'MTWTVHEVYESIQVVPDDDLKPHSLFHCECHPEFEDGIFIHNAFDGREATETPLLSEKG' A
#
# COMPACT_ATOMS: atom_id res chain seq x y z
N MET A 1 6.71 -7.80 -9.57
CA MET A 1 6.37 -6.55 -8.89
C MET A 1 7.60 -5.68 -8.76
N THR A 2 7.53 -4.50 -9.36
CA THR A 2 8.41 -3.36 -9.07
C THR A 2 7.63 -2.36 -8.23
N TRP A 3 8.35 -1.60 -7.41
CA TRP A 3 7.79 -0.61 -6.51
C TRP A 3 8.49 0.71 -6.76
N THR A 4 7.72 1.78 -6.77
CA THR A 4 8.22 3.14 -6.96
C THR A 4 8.02 3.92 -5.68
N VAL A 5 9.09 4.60 -5.24
CA VAL A 5 9.09 5.43 -4.04
C VAL A 5 8.80 6.87 -4.45
N HIS A 6 7.82 7.48 -3.80
CA HIS A 6 7.41 8.85 -3.98
C HIS A 6 7.61 9.63 -2.68
N GLU A 7 8.23 10.80 -2.76
CA GLU A 7 8.30 11.75 -1.66
C GLU A 7 7.16 12.77 -1.86
N VAL A 8 6.19 12.77 -0.96
CA VAL A 8 4.99 13.62 -1.04
C VAL A 8 4.88 14.43 0.24
N TYR A 9 5.14 15.74 0.13
CA TYR A 9 5.26 16.63 1.29
C TYR A 9 6.32 16.13 2.29
N GLU A 10 5.89 15.64 3.45
CA GLU A 10 6.74 15.14 4.54
C GLU A 10 6.58 13.63 4.74
N SER A 11 5.94 12.93 3.79
CA SER A 11 5.75 11.49 3.84
C SER A 11 6.37 10.77 2.64
N ILE A 12 6.87 9.57 2.90
CA ILE A 12 7.33 8.65 1.87
C ILE A 12 6.16 7.73 1.51
N GLN A 13 5.93 7.52 0.23
CA GLN A 13 4.91 6.61 -0.26
C GLN A 13 5.51 5.59 -1.22
N VAL A 14 5.28 4.31 -0.95
CA VAL A 14 5.75 3.19 -1.76
C VAL A 14 4.56 2.64 -2.52
N VAL A 15 4.58 2.78 -3.85
CA VAL A 15 3.46 2.46 -4.74
C VAL A 15 3.86 1.32 -5.68
N PRO A 16 3.02 0.28 -5.87
CA PRO A 16 3.30 -0.76 -6.84
C PRO A 16 3.16 -0.21 -8.27
N ASP A 17 4.13 -0.52 -9.13
CA ASP A 17 4.20 0.03 -10.50
C ASP A 17 3.30 -0.75 -11.49
N ASP A 18 3.16 -2.06 -11.27
CA ASP A 18 2.46 -3.01 -12.16
C ASP A 18 1.07 -3.35 -11.62
N ASP A 19 0.30 -2.31 -11.28
CA ASP A 19 -1.02 -2.46 -10.67
C ASP A 19 -2.16 -2.40 -11.72
N LEU A 20 -3.24 -3.14 -11.46
CA LEU A 20 -4.46 -3.12 -12.27
C LEU A 20 -5.21 -1.79 -12.15
N LYS A 21 -4.95 -1.00 -11.09
CA LYS A 21 -5.59 0.29 -10.87
C LYS A 21 -4.58 1.39 -10.49
N PRO A 22 -4.85 2.64 -10.89
CA PRO A 22 -4.01 3.76 -10.50
C PRO A 22 -4.15 4.05 -9.00
N HIS A 23 -3.02 4.38 -8.37
CA HIS A 23 -2.95 4.77 -6.96
C HIS A 23 -3.08 6.28 -6.77
N SER A 24 -3.81 6.68 -5.73
CA SER A 24 -3.87 8.07 -5.27
C SER A 24 -3.00 8.25 -4.05
N LEU A 25 -2.11 9.24 -4.06
CA LEU A 25 -1.19 9.51 -2.94
C LEU A 25 -1.88 10.17 -1.73
N PHE A 26 -3.16 10.53 -1.83
CA PHE A 26 -3.90 11.22 -0.76
C PHE A 26 -5.06 10.39 -0.20
N HIS A 27 -5.69 9.59 -1.05
CA HIS A 27 -6.84 8.78 -0.69
C HIS A 27 -6.88 7.56 -1.61
N CYS A 28 -6.00 6.59 -1.33
CA CYS A 28 -5.96 5.35 -2.08
C CYS A 28 -7.01 4.37 -1.54
N GLU A 29 -7.79 3.79 -2.44
CA GLU A 29 -8.74 2.70 -2.12
C GLU A 29 -8.02 1.38 -1.83
N CYS A 30 -6.69 1.33 -2.01
CA CYS A 30 -5.82 0.19 -1.70
C CYS A 30 -5.55 0.03 -0.19
N HIS A 31 -6.17 0.87 0.64
CA HIS A 31 -6.00 0.87 2.09
C HIS A 31 -4.53 0.80 2.53
N PRO A 32 -3.71 1.80 2.17
CA PRO A 32 -2.27 1.77 2.42
C PRO A 32 -1.97 1.67 3.92
N GLU A 33 -0.96 0.88 4.25
CA GLU A 33 -0.46 0.73 5.61
C GLU A 33 0.57 1.81 5.92
N PHE A 34 0.72 2.16 7.20
CA PHE A 34 1.69 3.16 7.64
C PHE A 34 2.69 2.53 8.62
N GLU A 35 3.94 2.42 8.18
CA GLU A 35 5.03 1.81 8.93
C GLU A 35 6.26 2.73 8.89
N ASP A 36 6.85 3.03 10.05
CA ASP A 36 8.09 3.83 10.18
C ASP A 36 8.11 5.17 9.41
N GLY A 37 6.96 5.85 9.30
CA GLY A 37 6.88 7.12 8.56
C GLY A 37 6.59 6.99 7.06
N ILE A 38 6.37 5.75 6.60
CA ILE A 38 6.21 5.39 5.19
C ILE A 38 4.80 4.86 4.98
N PHE A 39 4.10 5.38 3.98
CA PHE A 39 2.87 4.81 3.47
C PHE A 39 3.18 3.73 2.44
N ILE A 40 2.77 2.50 2.70
CA ILE A 40 2.97 1.35 1.82
C ILE A 40 1.62 1.03 1.18
N HIS A 41 1.52 1.17 -0.14
CA HIS A 41 0.28 0.90 -0.87
C HIS A 41 0.16 -0.60 -1.18
N ASN A 42 -1.00 -1.21 -0.94
CA ASN A 42 -1.23 -2.61 -1.31
C ASN A 42 -1.46 -2.74 -2.81
N ALA A 43 -1.00 -3.83 -3.43
CA ALA A 43 -1.21 -4.04 -4.85
C ALA A 43 -2.57 -4.68 -5.15
N PHE A 44 -3.32 -4.18 -6.13
CA PHE A 44 -4.55 -4.81 -6.60
C PHE A 44 -4.26 -5.91 -7.64
N ASP A 45 -3.37 -6.84 -7.31
CA ASP A 45 -2.99 -7.94 -8.22
C ASP A 45 -3.84 -9.21 -8.03
N GLY A 46 -4.95 -9.08 -7.30
CA GLY A 46 -5.91 -10.15 -7.02
C GLY A 46 -5.49 -11.11 -5.90
N ARG A 47 -4.30 -10.92 -5.31
CA ARG A 47 -3.82 -11.74 -4.19
C ARG A 47 -4.44 -11.34 -2.85
N GLU A 48 -4.90 -10.10 -2.70
CA GLU A 48 -5.65 -9.62 -1.54
C GLU A 48 -6.87 -10.50 -1.21
N ALA A 49 -7.46 -11.16 -2.21
CA ALA A 49 -8.57 -12.10 -2.03
C ALA A 49 -8.17 -13.41 -1.32
N THR A 50 -6.87 -13.70 -1.25
CA THR A 50 -6.28 -14.91 -0.65
C THR A 50 -5.39 -14.60 0.55
N GLU A 51 -5.04 -13.33 0.76
CA GLU A 51 -4.33 -12.89 1.95
C GLU A 51 -5.26 -13.03 3.15
N THR A 52 -4.91 -13.94 4.05
CA THR A 52 -5.63 -14.05 5.32
C THR A 52 -5.28 -12.79 6.11
N PRO A 53 -6.24 -11.91 6.43
CA PRO A 53 -5.94 -10.77 7.27
C PRO A 53 -5.31 -11.31 8.54
N LEU A 54 -4.06 -10.90 8.81
CA LEU A 54 -3.44 -11.17 10.09
C LEU A 54 -4.32 -10.46 11.11
N LEU A 55 -5.19 -11.22 11.78
CA LEU A 55 -5.88 -10.76 12.96
C LEU A 55 -4.80 -10.19 13.86
N SER A 56 -4.74 -8.86 14.01
CA SER A 56 -3.90 -8.25 15.02
C SER A 56 -4.26 -8.91 16.34
N GLU A 57 -3.39 -9.77 16.84
CA GLU A 57 -3.49 -10.29 18.19
C GLU A 57 -3.28 -9.11 19.14
N LYS A 58 -4.36 -8.38 19.42
CA LYS A 58 -4.45 -7.61 20.65
C LYS A 58 -4.60 -8.64 21.78
N GLY A 59 -3.47 -8.99 22.39
CA GLY A 59 -3.37 -9.80 23.60
C GLY A 59 -2.17 -9.38 24.42
#